data_AF-A0A2K4ZEZ3-F1
#
_entry.id   AF-A0A2K4ZEZ3-F1
#
_cell.length_a   1.000
_cell.length_b   1.000
_cell.length_c   1.000
_cell.angle_alpha   90.00
_cell.angle_beta   90.00
_cell.angle_gamma   90.00
#
_symmetry.space_group_name_H-M   'P 1'
#
loop_
_entity.id
_entity.type
_entity.pdbx_description
1 polymer ?
#
loop_
_entity_poly.entity_id
_entity_poly.type
_entity_poly.pdbx_seq_one_letter_code
_entity_poly.pdbx_strand_id
1 'polypeptide(L)'
;MSCNAKKDPNGTWRIQYRWTDWTGAKKKSQKRGFKTKKEAEEWYAHFLLQQSSDPTMTLADFWEIYKADMEKRLRKTTMKQKEYVMNDKVLPYFGSTPINEITAPMIRKWQGEMMEKGFKPAYLKTIHNQLSAILNYAVNFYDLCSNPCRKAGSMGKSRADERPYWTLEEFQRFSDAIMDKQDSWVAFQILFWTGMRLGGDRKDSLEPDLHAGIVKRCL
;
A
#
# COMPACT_ATOMS: atom_id res chain seq x y z
N MET A 1 21.67 -9.33 -22.43
CA MET A 1 20.92 -8.91 -23.63
C MET A 1 21.69 -7.81 -24.35
N SER A 2 21.82 -7.85 -25.68
CA SER A 2 22.59 -6.86 -26.46
C SER A 2 21.69 -5.71 -26.91
N CYS A 3 22.05 -4.46 -26.56
CA CYS A 3 21.55 -3.27 -27.23
C CYS A 3 22.55 -2.76 -28.26
N ASN A 4 22.05 -2.02 -29.25
CA ASN A 4 22.89 -1.36 -30.23
C ASN A 4 22.44 0.11 -30.35
N ALA A 5 23.25 1.01 -29.78
CA ALA A 5 23.05 2.45 -29.90
C ALA A 5 23.67 2.94 -31.22
N LYS A 6 22.86 3.58 -32.08
CA LYS A 6 23.29 4.13 -33.37
C LYS A 6 22.95 5.61 -33.45
N LYS A 7 23.84 6.39 -34.06
CA LYS A 7 23.61 7.80 -34.37
C LYS A 7 22.83 7.92 -35.69
N ASP A 8 21.75 8.68 -35.68
CA ASP A 8 20.97 8.99 -36.88
C ASP A 8 21.60 10.18 -37.65
N PRO A 9 21.33 10.34 -38.95
CA PRO A 9 21.87 11.43 -39.78
C PRO A 9 21.54 12.83 -39.24
N ASN A 10 20.44 12.95 -38.47
CA ASN A 10 19.97 14.20 -37.88
C ASN A 10 20.69 14.56 -36.56
N GLY A 11 21.77 13.85 -36.20
CA GLY A 11 22.56 14.11 -35.00
C GLY A 11 22.01 13.51 -33.71
N THR A 12 20.79 12.98 -33.71
CA THR A 12 20.15 12.30 -32.58
C THR A 12 20.56 10.84 -32.48
N TRP A 13 20.42 10.27 -31.28
CA TRP A 13 20.73 8.87 -30.98
C TRP A 13 19.45 8.03 -30.91
N ARG A 14 19.55 6.80 -31.38
CA ARG A 14 18.52 5.76 -31.24
C ARG A 14 19.11 4.50 -30.63
N ILE A 15 18.30 3.80 -29.84
CA ILE A 15 18.65 2.51 -29.27
C ILE A 15 17.71 1.43 -29.80
N GLN A 16 18.30 0.40 -30.41
CA GLN A 16 17.59 -0.81 -30.78
C GLN A 16 17.83 -1.88 -29.74
N TYR A 17 16.76 -2.48 -29.26
CA TYR A 17 16.82 -3.53 -28.24
C TYR A 17 15.91 -4.69 -28.58
N ARG A 18 16.28 -5.86 -28.05
CA ARG A 18 15.52 -7.09 -28.13
C ARG A 18 14.99 -7.40 -26.73
N TRP A 19 13.73 -7.79 -26.65
CA TRP A 19 13.11 -8.19 -25.40
C TRP A 19 12.24 -9.41 -25.62
N THR A 20 12.02 -10.18 -24.57
CA THR A 20 11.21 -11.38 -24.59
C THR A 20 9.86 -11.05 -23.97
N ASP A 21 8.77 -11.29 -24.70
CA ASP A 21 7.42 -11.20 -24.16
C ASP A 21 7.20 -12.27 -23.07
N TRP A 22 6.16 -12.09 -22.25
CA TRP A 22 5.71 -13.06 -21.24
C TRP A 22 5.36 -14.45 -21.83
N THR A 23 5.20 -14.55 -23.15
CA THR A 23 4.98 -15.80 -23.90
C THR A 23 6.26 -16.45 -24.41
N GLY A 24 7.45 -15.91 -24.10
CA GLY A 24 8.74 -16.40 -24.59
C GLY A 24 9.11 -15.94 -26.01
N ALA A 25 8.26 -15.15 -26.69
CA ALA A 25 8.52 -14.64 -28.03
C ALA A 25 9.52 -13.48 -28.00
N LYS A 26 10.60 -13.57 -28.78
CA LYS A 26 11.62 -12.51 -28.91
C LYS A 26 11.13 -11.43 -29.86
N LYS A 27 10.86 -10.22 -29.34
CA LYS A 27 10.48 -9.05 -30.13
C LYS A 27 11.62 -8.02 -30.21
N LYS A 28 11.64 -7.26 -31.31
CA LYS A 28 12.60 -6.17 -31.54
C LYS A 28 11.85 -4.84 -31.51
N SER A 29 12.32 -3.90 -30.70
CA SER A 29 11.79 -2.54 -30.64
C SER A 29 12.92 -1.51 -30.72
N GLN A 30 12.56 -0.24 -30.90
CA GLN A 30 13.50 0.87 -30.97
C GLN A 30 12.91 2.14 -30.34
N LYS A 31 13.76 2.88 -29.62
CA LYS A 31 13.45 4.23 -29.13
C LYS A 31 14.42 5.22 -29.78
N ARG A 32 13.91 6.39 -30.16
CA ARG A 32 14.64 7.43 -30.93
C ARG A 32 14.51 8.77 -30.22
N GLY A 33 15.44 9.69 -30.50
CA GLY A 33 15.36 11.10 -30.08
C GLY A 33 16.28 11.50 -28.93
N PHE A 34 17.26 10.68 -28.57
CA PHE A 34 18.21 11.01 -27.50
C PHE A 34 19.27 12.01 -27.99
N LYS A 35 19.70 12.94 -27.13
CA LYS A 35 20.71 13.93 -27.50
C LYS A 35 22.12 13.35 -27.41
N THR A 36 22.33 12.41 -26.48
CA THR A 36 23.63 11.77 -26.26
C THR A 36 23.53 10.25 -26.26
N LYS A 37 24.66 9.59 -26.53
CA LYS A 37 24.78 8.12 -26.43
C LYS A 37 24.50 7.64 -25.00
N LYS A 38 25.01 8.36 -24.00
CA LYS A 38 24.89 8.02 -22.58
C LYS A 38 23.43 8.04 -22.11
N GLU A 39 22.67 9.06 -22.50
CA GLU A 39 21.24 9.18 -22.19
C GLU A 39 20.41 8.03 -22.80
N ALA A 40 20.78 7.59 -24.01
CA ALA A 40 20.14 6.44 -24.65
C ALA A 40 20.45 5.13 -23.90
N GLU A 41 21.67 4.95 -23.41
CA GLU A 41 22.11 3.79 -22.63
C GLU A 41 21.49 3.76 -21.23
N GLU A 42 21.42 4.90 -20.54
CA GLU A 42 20.74 5.05 -19.24
C GLU A 42 19.24 4.76 -19.35
N TRP A 43 18.59 5.29 -20.39
CA TRP A 43 17.19 4.94 -20.67
C TRP A 43 17.01 3.44 -20.93
N TYR A 44 17.92 2.82 -21.68
CA TYR A 44 17.86 1.38 -21.93
C TYR A 44 18.15 0.54 -20.67
N ALA A 45 19.05 0.98 -19.80
CA ALA A 45 19.29 0.34 -18.51
C ALA A 45 18.05 0.42 -17.61
N HIS A 46 17.40 1.58 -17.54
CA HIS A 46 16.14 1.76 -16.82
C HIS A 46 15.00 0.93 -17.43
N PHE A 47 14.92 0.87 -18.76
CA PHE A 47 13.92 0.08 -19.47
C PHE A 47 14.14 -1.44 -19.29
N LEU A 48 15.41 -1.88 -19.30
CA LEU A 48 15.77 -3.25 -18.91
C LEU A 48 15.39 -3.53 -17.47
N LEU A 49 15.70 -2.65 -16.51
CA LEU A 49 15.28 -2.80 -15.11
C LEU A 49 13.76 -2.89 -14.95
N GLN A 50 12.99 -2.17 -15.76
CA GLN A 50 11.53 -2.27 -15.79
C GLN A 50 11.01 -3.57 -16.44
N GLN A 51 11.83 -4.24 -17.26
CA GLN A 51 11.40 -5.36 -18.11
C GLN A 51 12.05 -6.70 -17.75
N SER A 52 13.23 -6.70 -17.14
CA SER A 52 13.77 -7.85 -16.45
C SER A 52 12.95 -8.02 -15.19
N SER A 53 12.26 -9.15 -15.05
CA SER A 53 11.81 -9.70 -13.75
C SER A 53 12.99 -9.95 -12.78
N ASP A 54 14.13 -9.26 -12.92
CA ASP A 54 15.19 -9.32 -11.94
C ASP A 54 14.79 -8.40 -10.78
N PRO A 55 14.59 -8.93 -9.56
CA PRO A 55 14.15 -8.14 -8.41
C PRO A 55 15.28 -7.28 -7.82
N THR A 56 16.11 -6.68 -8.68
CA THR A 56 17.26 -5.83 -8.35
C THR A 56 16.86 -4.37 -8.12
N MET A 57 15.62 -3.99 -8.44
CA MET A 57 15.12 -2.66 -8.12
C MET A 57 14.95 -2.47 -6.62
N THR A 58 15.12 -1.22 -6.18
CA THR A 58 14.98 -0.85 -4.78
C THR A 58 13.52 -0.96 -4.33
N LEU A 59 13.29 -1.15 -3.03
CA LEU A 59 11.93 -1.17 -2.50
C LEU A 59 11.20 0.16 -2.72
N ALA A 60 11.92 1.29 -2.71
CA ALA A 60 11.34 2.61 -2.98
C ALA A 60 10.80 2.71 -4.41
N ASP A 61 11.59 2.30 -5.41
CA ASP A 61 11.15 2.34 -6.81
C ASP A 61 9.98 1.39 -7.06
N PHE A 62 10.04 0.19 -6.47
CA PHE A 62 8.96 -0.78 -6.58
C PHE A 62 7.68 -0.33 -5.87
N TRP A 63 7.81 0.40 -4.76
CA TRP A 63 6.66 0.97 -4.08
C TRP A 63 5.88 1.92 -5.00
N GLU A 64 6.55 2.74 -5.81
CA GLU A 64 5.88 3.62 -6.78
C GLU A 64 5.14 2.82 -7.87
N ILE A 65 5.74 1.72 -8.35
CA ILE A 65 5.09 0.81 -9.30
C ILE A 65 3.84 0.17 -8.68
N TYR A 66 3.96 -0.36 -7.45
CA TYR A 66 2.86 -0.93 -6.70
C TYR A 66 1.75 0.09 -6.42
N LYS A 67 2.13 1.32 -6.04
CA LYS A 67 1.23 2.43 -5.76
C LYS A 67 0.41 2.78 -7.00
N ALA A 68 1.06 2.91 -8.16
CA ALA A 68 0.38 3.23 -9.43
C ALA A 68 -0.65 2.16 -9.87
N ASP A 69 -0.40 0.88 -9.60
CA ASP A 69 -1.38 -0.19 -9.86
C ASP A 69 -2.52 -0.19 -8.83
N MET A 70 -2.19 0.00 -7.54
CA MET A 70 -3.17 -0.03 -6.46
C MET A 70 -4.09 1.20 -6.41
N GLU A 71 -3.62 2.38 -6.81
CA GLU A 71 -4.44 3.60 -6.86
C GLU A 71 -5.67 3.46 -7.76
N LYS A 72 -5.60 2.62 -8.79
CA LYS A 72 -6.73 2.35 -9.70
C LYS A 72 -7.76 1.40 -9.10
N ARG A 73 -7.40 0.66 -8.05
CA ARG A 73 -8.21 -0.43 -7.47
C ARG A 73 -8.74 -0.09 -6.07
N LEU A 74 -8.07 0.80 -5.34
CA LEU A 74 -8.36 1.10 -3.95
C LEU A 74 -8.97 2.50 -3.78
N ARG A 75 -9.81 2.65 -2.75
CA ARG A 75 -10.33 3.96 -2.33
C ARG A 75 -9.18 4.88 -1.91
N LYS A 76 -9.32 6.18 -2.19
CA LYS A 76 -8.32 7.21 -1.87
C LYS A 76 -7.91 7.21 -0.39
N THR A 77 -8.87 7.01 0.51
CA THR A 77 -8.61 6.95 1.97
C THR A 77 -7.72 5.77 2.35
N THR A 78 -7.97 4.60 1.76
CA THR A 78 -7.14 3.40 1.96
C THR A 78 -5.74 3.58 1.40
N MET A 79 -5.60 4.20 0.22
CA MET A 79 -4.29 4.50 -0.37
C MET A 79 -3.49 5.46 0.51
N LYS A 80 -4.11 6.52 1.01
CA LYS A 80 -3.45 7.47 1.91
C LYS A 80 -2.94 6.80 3.19
N GLN A 81 -3.69 5.87 3.76
CA GLN A 81 -3.25 5.09 4.93
C GLN A 81 -2.05 4.18 4.61
N LYS A 82 -2.04 3.54 3.45
CA LYS A 82 -0.91 2.72 2.98
C LYS A 82 0.33 3.57 2.78
N GLU A 83 0.20 4.70 2.10
CA GLU A 83 1.29 5.63 1.83
C GLU A 83 1.90 6.17 3.12
N TYR A 84 1.08 6.58 4.09
CA TYR A 84 1.55 7.02 5.39
C TYR A 84 2.43 5.96 6.07
N VAL A 85 1.92 4.71 6.15
CA VAL A 85 2.65 3.62 6.80
C VAL A 85 3.93 3.27 6.04
N MET A 86 3.91 3.28 4.70
CA MET A 86 5.08 2.99 3.89
C MET A 86 6.17 4.03 4.04
N ASN A 87 5.83 5.30 3.87
CA ASN A 87 6.79 6.41 3.92
C ASN A 87 7.40 6.59 5.31
N ASP A 88 6.61 6.39 6.37
CA ASP A 88 7.03 6.65 7.74
C ASP A 88 7.72 5.43 8.39
N LYS A 89 7.27 4.20 8.08
CA LYS A 89 7.68 2.99 8.83
C LYS A 89 8.51 1.98 8.04
N VAL A 90 8.40 1.95 6.71
CA VAL A 90 9.01 0.90 5.88
C VAL A 90 10.15 1.44 5.03
N LEU A 91 9.90 2.49 4.23
CA LEU A 91 10.89 3.09 3.33
C LEU A 91 12.15 3.62 4.04
N PRO A 92 12.10 4.18 5.26
CA PRO A 92 13.32 4.61 5.96
C PRO A 92 14.32 3.48 6.24
N TYR A 93 13.87 2.22 6.21
CA TYR A 93 14.68 1.05 6.52
C TYR A 93 15.11 0.25 5.29
N PHE A 94 14.18 0.06 4.36
CA PHE A 94 14.37 -0.83 3.21
C PHE A 94 14.32 -0.09 1.87
N GLY A 95 14.05 1.22 1.87
CA GLY A 95 13.77 1.98 0.66
C GLY A 95 14.89 1.89 -0.37
N SER A 96 16.15 1.99 0.05
CA SER A 96 17.32 1.88 -0.83
C SER A 96 17.79 0.44 -1.06
N THR A 97 17.19 -0.55 -0.39
CA THR A 97 17.58 -1.96 -0.51
C THR A 97 16.90 -2.59 -1.73
N PRO A 98 17.66 -3.28 -2.60
CA PRO A 98 17.08 -4.12 -3.64
C PRO A 98 16.12 -5.17 -3.05
N ILE A 99 14.98 -5.41 -3.70
CA ILE A 99 13.94 -6.30 -3.14
C ILE A 99 14.43 -7.74 -2.98
N ASN A 100 15.25 -8.22 -3.91
CA ASN A 100 15.89 -9.53 -3.84
C ASN A 100 16.89 -9.68 -2.68
N GLU A 101 17.45 -8.57 -2.19
CA GLU A 101 18.40 -8.54 -1.08
C GLU A 101 17.71 -8.39 0.29
N ILE A 102 16.40 -8.13 0.32
CA ILE A 102 15.66 -8.08 1.58
C ILE A 102 15.60 -9.50 2.16
N THR A 103 16.34 -9.71 3.26
CA THR A 103 16.41 -11.01 3.93
C THR A 103 15.53 -11.08 5.18
N ALA A 104 15.18 -12.29 5.59
CA ALA A 104 14.39 -12.53 6.81
C ALA A 104 15.07 -11.98 8.10
N PRO A 105 16.40 -12.08 8.28
CA PRO A 105 17.09 -11.45 9.41
C PRO A 105 16.95 -9.93 9.44
N MET A 106 17.01 -9.24 8.30
CA MET A 106 16.82 -7.78 8.25
C MET A 106 15.39 -7.41 8.69
N ILE A 107 14.39 -8.17 8.26
CA ILE A 107 13.00 -7.98 8.69
C ILE A 107 12.88 -8.24 10.19
N ARG A 108 13.50 -9.29 10.74
CA ARG A 108 13.49 -9.55 12.18
C ARG A 108 14.09 -8.40 12.98
N LYS A 109 15.20 -7.82 12.52
CA LYS A 109 15.81 -6.65 13.15
C LYS A 109 14.85 -5.47 13.15
N TRP A 110 14.28 -5.14 11.99
CA TRP A 110 13.28 -4.07 11.87
C TRP A 110 12.03 -4.31 12.73
N GLN A 111 11.55 -5.56 12.82
CA GLN A 111 10.44 -5.91 13.71
C GLN A 111 10.77 -5.59 15.17
N GLY A 112 12.00 -5.90 15.63
CA GLY A 112 12.49 -5.56 16.96
C GLY A 112 12.41 -4.05 17.24
N GLU A 113 12.98 -3.25 16.34
CA GLU A 113 12.96 -1.79 16.46
C GLU A 113 11.54 -1.21 16.46
N MET A 114 10.62 -1.78 15.67
CA MET A 114 9.22 -1.36 15.68
C MET A 114 8.51 -1.71 16.99
N MET A 115 8.84 -2.83 17.62
CA MET A 115 8.27 -3.24 18.91
C MET A 115 8.79 -2.36 20.06
N GLU A 116 10.05 -1.95 20.02
CA GLU A 116 10.65 -1.04 21.01
C GLU A 116 10.01 0.35 21.01
N LYS A 117 9.46 0.79 19.86
CA LYS A 117 8.71 2.06 19.74
C LYS A 117 7.36 2.07 20.48
N GLY A 118 6.94 0.96 21.09
CA GLY A 118 5.76 0.91 21.97
C GLY A 118 4.41 1.02 21.24
N PHE A 119 4.36 0.68 19.94
CA PHE A 119 3.10 0.73 19.19
C PHE A 119 2.12 -0.37 19.62
N LYS A 120 0.82 -0.11 19.44
CA LYS A 120 -0.24 -1.11 19.70
C LYS A 120 -0.03 -2.38 18.87
N PRO A 121 -0.26 -3.58 19.44
CA PRO A 121 -0.06 -4.86 18.72
C PRO A 121 -0.81 -4.97 17.39
N ALA A 122 -2.03 -4.43 17.29
CA ALA A 122 -2.81 -4.41 16.06
C ALA A 122 -2.21 -3.50 14.97
N TYR A 123 -1.57 -2.40 15.38
CA TYR A 123 -0.90 -1.49 14.47
C TYR A 123 0.41 -2.11 13.95
N LEU A 124 1.21 -2.72 14.82
CA LEU A 124 2.39 -3.50 14.44
C LEU A 124 2.05 -4.59 13.40
N LYS A 125 0.95 -5.30 13.61
CA LYS A 125 0.44 -6.30 12.65
C LYS A 125 0.07 -5.66 11.31
N THR A 126 -0.58 -4.51 11.33
CA THR A 126 -0.93 -3.75 10.12
C THR A 126 0.31 -3.36 9.31
N ILE A 127 1.34 -2.79 9.97
CA ILE A 127 2.59 -2.39 9.29
C ILE A 127 3.26 -3.61 8.64
N HIS A 128 3.39 -4.72 9.36
CA HIS A 128 3.96 -5.95 8.83
C HIS A 128 3.19 -6.51 7.64
N ASN A 129 1.86 -6.51 7.73
CA ASN A 129 1.01 -6.98 6.65
C ASN A 129 1.17 -6.12 5.39
N GLN A 130 1.43 -4.82 5.51
CA GLN A 130 1.68 -3.96 4.36
C GLN A 130 2.99 -4.33 3.64
N LEU A 131 4.09 -4.47 4.38
CA LEU A 131 5.37 -4.92 3.79
C LEU A 131 5.21 -6.31 3.16
N SER A 132 4.57 -7.25 3.86
CA SER A 132 4.31 -8.59 3.35
C SER A 132 3.46 -8.57 2.08
N ALA A 133 2.46 -7.69 1.99
CA ALA A 133 1.61 -7.55 0.80
C ALA A 133 2.39 -7.06 -0.43
N ILE A 134 3.29 -6.09 -0.25
CA ILE A 134 4.15 -5.57 -1.33
C ILE A 134 5.10 -6.67 -1.81
N LEU A 135 5.74 -7.39 -0.89
CA LEU A 135 6.64 -8.49 -1.26
C LEU A 135 5.88 -9.68 -1.90
N ASN A 136 4.64 -9.95 -1.49
CA ASN A 136 3.80 -10.93 -2.19
C ASN A 136 3.45 -10.47 -3.61
N TYR A 137 3.24 -9.17 -3.82
CA TYR A 137 3.06 -8.62 -5.16
C TYR A 137 4.32 -8.85 -6.02
N ALA A 138 5.51 -8.64 -5.46
CA ALA A 138 6.77 -8.96 -6.14
C ALA A 138 6.90 -10.46 -6.48
N VAL A 139 6.52 -11.35 -5.57
CA VAL A 139 6.52 -12.81 -5.82
C VAL A 139 5.58 -13.17 -6.97
N ASN A 140 4.39 -12.57 -7.01
CA ASN A 140 3.36 -12.96 -7.98
C ASN A 140 3.56 -12.37 -9.38
N PHE A 141 4.14 -11.18 -9.50
CA PHE A 141 4.21 -10.44 -10.77
C PHE A 141 5.64 -10.17 -11.27
N TYR A 142 6.66 -10.35 -10.42
CA TYR A 142 8.06 -10.00 -10.70
C TYR A 142 9.03 -11.13 -10.32
N ASP A 143 8.53 -12.37 -10.24
CA ASP A 143 9.31 -13.60 -10.03
C ASP A 143 10.26 -13.57 -8.81
N LEU A 144 9.94 -12.81 -7.76
CA LEU A 144 10.69 -12.88 -6.51
C LEU A 144 10.59 -14.30 -5.94
N CYS A 145 11.74 -14.96 -5.75
CA CYS A 145 11.81 -16.38 -5.38
C CYS A 145 10.98 -16.74 -4.13
N SER A 146 11.00 -15.89 -3.09
CA SER A 146 10.17 -16.11 -1.91
C SER A 146 9.94 -14.82 -1.13
N ASN A 147 8.82 -14.71 -0.44
CA ASN A 147 8.55 -13.59 0.46
C ASN A 147 9.34 -13.75 1.79
N PRO A 148 10.34 -12.90 2.07
CA PRO A 148 11.14 -12.98 3.29
C PRO A 148 10.33 -12.68 4.57
N CYS A 149 9.21 -11.94 4.50
CA CYS A 149 8.32 -11.74 5.65
C CYS A 149 7.70 -13.05 6.14
N ARG A 150 7.46 -14.03 5.25
CA ARG A 150 6.91 -15.33 5.67
C ARG A 150 7.92 -16.10 6.52
N LYS A 151 9.19 -16.07 6.15
CA LYS A 151 10.29 -16.70 6.90
C LYS A 151 10.60 -15.97 8.21
N ALA A 152 10.53 -14.63 8.20
CA ALA A 152 10.70 -13.83 9.40
C ALA A 152 9.56 -13.98 10.41
N GLY A 153 8.39 -14.49 10.02
CA GLY A 153 7.22 -14.56 10.87
C GLY A 153 6.59 -13.18 11.11
N SER A 154 5.48 -13.16 11.85
CA SER A 154 4.70 -11.95 12.09
C SER A 154 5.16 -11.17 13.32
N MET A 155 4.94 -9.85 13.30
CA MET A 155 4.95 -8.98 14.49
C MET A 155 3.52 -8.56 14.86
N GLY A 156 3.28 -8.29 16.15
CA GLY A 156 1.96 -7.88 16.67
C GLY A 156 0.92 -8.99 16.78
N LYS A 157 -0.32 -8.62 17.14
CA LYS A 157 -1.48 -9.52 17.30
C LYS A 157 -2.65 -9.00 16.46
N SER A 158 -3.45 -9.89 15.86
CA SER A 158 -4.58 -9.47 15.01
C SER A 158 -5.81 -9.06 15.81
N ARG A 159 -5.97 -9.54 17.05
CA ARG A 159 -7.04 -9.10 17.94
C ARG A 159 -6.68 -7.73 18.49
N ALA A 160 -7.49 -6.73 18.11
CA ALA A 160 -7.58 -5.50 18.87
C ALA A 160 -8.24 -5.82 20.22
N ASP A 161 -7.82 -5.13 21.27
CA ASP A 161 -8.48 -5.22 22.57
C ASP A 161 -9.96 -4.87 22.41
N GLU A 162 -10.81 -5.49 23.24
CA GLU A 162 -12.23 -5.17 23.25
C GLU A 162 -12.40 -3.68 23.54
N ARG A 163 -13.10 -2.98 22.65
CA ARG A 163 -13.42 -1.58 22.88
C ARG A 163 -14.49 -1.50 23.95
N PRO A 164 -14.35 -0.58 24.92
CA PRO A 164 -15.44 -0.34 25.86
C PRO A 164 -16.68 0.07 25.08
N TYR A 165 -17.80 -0.55 25.43
CA TYR A 165 -19.11 -0.25 24.86
C TYR A 165 -19.98 0.35 25.95
N TRP A 166 -20.94 1.16 25.53
CA TRP A 166 -21.87 1.81 26.43
C TRP A 166 -23.00 0.85 26.81
N THR A 167 -23.32 0.79 28.09
CA THR A 167 -24.58 0.24 28.58
C THR A 167 -25.73 1.21 28.30
N LEU A 168 -26.96 0.70 28.31
CA LEU A 168 -28.16 1.54 28.13
C LEU A 168 -28.23 2.66 29.17
N GLU A 169 -27.88 2.36 30.43
CA GLU A 169 -27.89 3.32 31.54
C GLU A 169 -26.81 4.41 31.38
N GLU A 170 -25.63 4.07 30.85
CA GLU A 170 -24.59 5.06 30.53
C GLU A 170 -25.05 5.96 29.39
N PHE A 171 -25.70 5.40 28.36
CA PHE A 171 -26.20 6.19 27.23
C PHE A 171 -27.31 7.15 27.65
N GLN A 172 -28.25 6.71 28.49
CA GLN A 172 -29.31 7.56 29.02
C GLN A 172 -28.73 8.74 29.81
N ARG A 173 -27.77 8.47 30.73
CA ARG A 173 -27.10 9.52 31.50
C ARG A 173 -26.41 10.57 30.62
N PHE A 174 -25.76 10.14 29.54
CA PHE A 174 -25.16 11.06 28.58
C PHE A 174 -26.21 11.81 27.76
N SER A 175 -27.26 11.11 27.31
CA SER A 175 -28.33 11.71 26.53
C SER A 175 -29.02 12.83 27.31
N ASP A 176 -29.27 12.63 28.61
CA ASP A 176 -29.87 13.63 29.49
C ASP A 176 -28.94 14.84 29.66
N ALA A 177 -27.62 14.61 29.74
CA ALA A 177 -26.62 15.66 29.91
C ALA A 177 -26.43 16.55 28.66
N ILE A 178 -26.85 16.11 27.47
CA ILE A 178 -26.73 16.87 26.21
C ILE A 178 -28.08 17.39 25.68
N MET A 179 -29.15 17.30 26.48
CA MET A 179 -30.49 17.73 26.08
C MET A 179 -30.57 19.21 25.68
N ASP A 180 -29.67 20.03 26.21
CA ASP A 180 -29.53 21.45 25.87
C ASP A 180 -29.08 21.67 24.41
N LYS A 181 -28.48 20.67 23.78
CA LYS A 181 -27.99 20.70 22.39
C LYS A 181 -28.83 19.82 21.50
N GLN A 182 -29.99 20.34 21.11
CA GLN A 182 -31.04 19.60 20.39
C GLN A 182 -30.53 18.85 19.15
N ASP A 183 -29.71 19.47 18.30
CA ASP A 183 -29.14 18.82 17.10
C ASP A 183 -28.23 17.63 17.45
N SER A 184 -27.42 17.78 18.49
CA SER A 184 -26.52 16.71 18.94
C SER A 184 -27.30 15.58 19.60
N TRP A 185 -28.29 15.91 20.42
CA TRP A 185 -29.17 14.95 21.08
C TRP A 185 -29.90 14.07 20.06
N VAL A 186 -30.53 14.67 19.03
CA VAL A 186 -31.21 13.92 17.96
C VAL A 186 -30.22 13.03 17.21
N ALA A 187 -29.03 13.54 16.87
CA ALA A 187 -28.02 12.77 16.17
C ALA A 187 -27.56 11.53 16.97
N PHE A 188 -27.29 11.68 18.27
CA PHE A 188 -26.89 10.55 19.12
C PHE A 188 -28.01 9.53 19.33
N GLN A 189 -29.27 9.97 19.43
CA GLN A 189 -30.42 9.07 19.49
C GLN A 189 -30.54 8.23 18.20
N ILE A 190 -30.45 8.86 17.03
CA ILE A 190 -30.47 8.14 15.75
C ILE A 190 -29.31 7.13 15.71
N LEU A 191 -28.09 7.54 16.04
CA LEU A 191 -26.92 6.64 16.00
C LEU A 191 -27.05 5.45 16.94
N PHE A 192 -27.57 5.65 18.15
CA PHE A 192 -27.73 4.59 19.15
C PHE A 192 -28.80 3.56 18.74
N TRP A 193 -29.97 4.02 18.29
CA TRP A 193 -31.10 3.14 17.97
C TRP A 193 -31.00 2.47 16.61
N THR A 194 -30.43 3.15 15.61
CA THR A 194 -30.30 2.60 14.25
C THR A 194 -29.00 1.82 14.05
N GLY A 195 -27.99 2.06 14.88
CA GLY A 195 -26.65 1.50 14.70
C GLY A 195 -25.96 1.98 13.42
N MET A 196 -26.40 3.12 12.84
CA MET A 196 -25.80 3.68 11.64
C MET A 196 -24.33 4.00 11.87
N ARG A 197 -23.49 3.64 10.90
CA ARG A 197 -22.08 4.04 10.89
C ARG A 197 -21.98 5.50 10.51
N LEU A 198 -21.24 6.27 11.30
CA LEU A 198 -20.78 7.59 10.88
C LEU A 198 -19.83 7.44 9.69
N GLY A 199 -20.37 7.54 8.49
CA GLY A 199 -19.61 7.57 7.25
C GLY A 199 -18.82 8.87 7.17
N GLY A 200 -17.50 8.75 6.99
CA GLY A 200 -16.64 9.89 6.72
C GLY A 200 -16.77 10.37 5.27
N ASP A 201 -17.96 10.82 4.89
CA ASP A 201 -18.23 11.62 3.71
C ASP A 201 -19.53 12.39 4.00
N ARG A 202 -19.41 13.52 4.71
CA ARG A 202 -20.51 14.48 4.86
C ARG A 202 -20.69 15.22 3.53
N LYS A 203 -21.32 14.56 2.57
CA LYS A 203 -22.08 15.18 1.49
C LYS A 203 -23.30 14.29 1.20
N ASP A 204 -24.44 14.96 1.23
CA ASP A 204 -25.74 14.55 0.70
C ASP A 204 -26.64 13.73 1.63
N SER A 205 -27.69 14.44 2.09
CA SER A 205 -29.05 13.99 2.41
C SER A 205 -29.21 12.66 3.17
N LEU A 206 -29.48 12.79 4.47
CA LEU A 206 -30.04 11.72 5.31
C LEU A 206 -31.51 11.48 4.90
N GLU A 207 -31.77 10.50 4.04
CA GLU A 207 -33.07 9.80 4.02
C GLU A 207 -32.87 8.39 4.61
N PRO A 208 -33.40 8.11 5.80
CA PRO A 208 -33.33 6.78 6.39
C PRO A 208 -34.46 5.89 5.83
N ASP A 209 -34.09 4.92 5.00
CA ASP A 209 -34.99 3.86 4.54
C ASP A 209 -35.10 2.78 5.63
N LEU A 210 -36.20 2.81 6.38
CA LEU A 210 -36.52 1.81 7.42
C LEU A 210 -37.07 0.54 6.77
N HIS A 211 -36.24 -0.37 6.25
CA HIS A 211 -36.66 -1.76 6.02
C HIS A 211 -35.45 -2.71 5.86
N ALA A 212 -34.79 -3.03 6.96
CA ALA A 212 -34.13 -4.33 7.17
C ALA A 212 -33.60 -4.41 8.61
N GLY A 213 -34.24 -5.23 9.43
CA GLY A 213 -33.70 -5.62 10.73
C GLY A 213 -32.39 -6.37 10.59
N ILE A 214 -31.56 -6.24 11.63
CA ILE A 214 -30.24 -6.86 11.89
C ILE A 214 -29.07 -5.90 11.65
N VAL A 215 -28.54 -5.30 12.72
CA VAL A 215 -27.18 -4.71 12.70
C VAL A 215 -26.40 -5.06 13.98
N LYS A 216 -25.29 -5.77 13.77
CA LYS A 216 -24.19 -5.91 14.74
C LYS A 216 -23.41 -4.59 14.84
N ARG A 217 -23.35 -4.10 16.08
CA ARG A 217 -22.24 -3.41 16.77
C ARG A 217 -21.54 -2.29 15.99
N CYS A 218 -21.84 -1.05 16.41
CA CYS A 218 -21.00 0.12 16.21
C CYS A 218 -20.70 0.79 17.55
N LEU A 219 -19.77 0.18 18.30
CA LEU A 219 -18.80 0.84 19.19
C LEU A 219 -17.50 0.02 19.15
#